data_AF-Q3AAY8-F1
#
_entry.id   AF-Q3AAY8-F1
#
_cell.length_a   1.000
_cell.length_b   1.000
_cell.length_c   1.000
_cell.angle_alpha   90.00
_cell.angle_beta   90.00
_cell.angle_gamma   90.00
#
_symmetry.space_group_name_H-M   'P 1'
#
loop_
_entity.id
_entity.type
_entity.pdbx_description
1 polymer ?
#
loop_
_entity_poly.entity_id
_entity_poly.type
_entity_poly.pdbx_seq_one_letter_code
_entity_poly.pdbx_strand_id
1 'polypeptide(L)'
;MLSIMDNFKILKTLLIITTLLIILTFSVFVYNLALQNNKCQSISENLATGYAKMLSGDMIGLVELLERAEKKNFADVNDLWGIYLALKDAELMAQGILNLNPLLKNETVDILSKTRFEVFREDLRQRLFDFSDYINNRSKGLPVDKEEIKKFKEKIKKAQFPTQDQFSWEEFSAAVSRYFKN
;
A
#
# COMPACT_ATOMS: atom_id res chain seq x y z
N MET A 1 66.02 30.93 5.87
CA MET A 1 65.46 29.85 6.73
C MET A 1 64.17 30.26 7.44
N LEU A 2 64.15 31.40 8.15
CA LEU A 2 62.94 31.90 8.86
C LEU A 2 61.71 32.10 7.94
N SER A 3 61.86 32.80 6.81
CA SER A 3 60.75 33.04 5.85
C SER A 3 60.12 31.77 5.25
N ILE A 4 60.92 30.71 5.03
CA ILE A 4 60.42 29.43 4.51
C ILE A 4 59.62 28.67 5.59
N MET A 5 60.06 28.78 6.85
CA MET A 5 59.42 28.15 8.00
C MET A 5 58.05 28.78 8.31
N ASP A 6 57.91 30.08 8.09
CA ASP A 6 56.63 30.80 8.24
C ASP A 6 55.66 30.48 7.09
N ASN A 7 56.14 30.37 5.85
CA ASN A 7 55.33 29.94 4.71
C ASN A 7 54.80 28.50 4.88
N PHE A 8 55.60 27.60 5.46
CA PHE A 8 55.16 26.23 5.75
C PHE A 8 54.07 26.18 6.83
N LYS A 9 54.16 27.01 7.87
CA LYS A 9 53.09 27.14 8.89
C LYS A 9 51.80 27.69 8.28
N ILE A 10 51.89 28.71 7.41
CA ILE A 10 50.73 29.28 6.72
C ILE A 10 50.06 28.22 5.83
N LEU A 11 50.84 27.48 5.04
CA LEU A 11 50.33 26.40 4.19
C LEU A 11 49.65 25.30 5.00
N LYS A 12 50.25 24.89 6.13
CA LYS A 12 49.67 23.88 7.03
C LYS A 12 48.34 24.36 7.63
N THR A 13 48.28 25.62 8.07
CA THR A 13 47.05 26.23 8.59
C THR A 13 45.97 26.30 7.52
N LEU A 14 46.30 26.71 6.30
CA LEU A 14 45.37 26.72 5.16
C LEU A 14 44.82 25.32 4.87
N LEU A 15 45.67 24.31 4.78
CA LEU A 15 45.26 22.91 4.57
C LEU A 15 44.29 22.41 5.66
N ILE A 16 44.57 22.74 6.93
CA ILE A 16 43.69 22.37 8.05
C ILE A 16 42.32 23.06 7.90
N ILE A 17 42.29 24.36 7.61
CA ILE A 17 41.05 25.12 7.42
C ILE A 17 40.25 24.56 6.26
N THR A 18 40.88 24.30 5.10
CA THR A 18 40.20 23.73 3.93
C THR A 18 39.64 22.34 4.22
N THR A 19 40.39 21.50 4.94
CA THR A 19 39.92 20.15 5.32
C THR A 19 38.71 20.22 6.25
N LEU A 20 38.73 21.12 7.25
CA LEU A 20 37.60 21.32 8.16
C LEU A 20 36.36 21.84 7.43
N LEU A 21 36.54 22.76 6.47
CA LEU A 21 35.43 23.26 5.64
C LEU A 21 34.80 22.13 4.81
N ILE A 22 35.61 21.27 4.19
CA ILE A 22 35.11 20.12 3.43
C ILE A 22 34.30 19.16 4.33
N ILE A 23 34.81 18.83 5.52
CA ILE A 23 34.11 17.97 6.48
C ILE A 23 32.78 18.60 6.92
N LEU A 24 32.76 19.92 7.17
CA LEU A 24 31.55 20.64 7.56
C LEU A 24 30.52 20.62 6.41
N THR A 25 30.95 20.91 5.18
CA THR A 25 30.06 20.89 4.01
C THR A 25 29.50 19.48 3.77
N PHE A 26 30.32 18.44 3.88
CA PHE A 26 29.87 17.05 3.75
C PHE A 26 28.87 16.67 4.86
N SER A 27 29.14 17.04 6.11
CA SER A 27 28.23 16.81 7.24
C SER A 27 26.87 17.49 7.03
N VAL A 28 26.86 18.75 6.56
CA VAL A 28 25.63 19.49 6.25
C VAL A 28 24.88 18.83 5.09
N PHE A 29 25.57 18.36 4.06
CA PHE A 29 24.96 17.64 2.95
C PHE A 29 24.30 16.33 3.39
N VAL A 30 25.01 15.50 4.17
CA VAL A 30 24.49 14.24 4.73
C VAL A 30 23.28 14.51 5.64
N TYR A 31 23.34 15.56 6.47
CA TYR A 31 22.23 15.94 7.35
C TYR A 31 20.98 16.36 6.55
N ASN A 32 21.15 17.14 5.48
CA ASN A 32 20.04 17.53 4.61
C ASN A 32 19.44 16.34 3.87
N LEU A 33 20.26 15.40 3.39
CA LEU A 33 19.77 14.15 2.78
C LEU A 33 18.98 13.31 3.79
N ALA A 34 19.49 13.15 5.01
CA ALA A 34 18.78 12.42 6.07
C ALA A 34 17.42 13.08 6.40
N LEU A 35 17.36 14.41 6.49
CA LEU A 35 16.12 15.16 6.68
C LEU A 35 15.12 14.95 5.55
N GLN A 36 15.58 14.99 4.29
CA GLN A 36 14.72 14.75 3.13
C GLN A 36 14.18 13.32 3.11
N ASN A 37 15.03 12.33 3.39
CA ASN A 37 14.64 10.92 3.49
C ASN A 37 13.57 10.72 4.58
N ASN A 38 13.78 11.28 5.77
CA ASN A 38 12.81 11.19 6.86
C ASN A 38 11.45 11.83 6.51
N LYS A 39 11.47 12.98 5.82
CA LYS A 39 10.24 13.62 5.32
C LYS A 39 9.53 12.76 4.28
N CYS A 40 10.26 12.24 3.31
CA CYS A 40 9.73 11.37 2.26
C CYS A 40 9.11 10.09 2.84
N GLN A 41 9.80 9.46 3.79
CA GLN A 41 9.29 8.28 4.50
C GLN A 41 8.02 8.59 5.29
N SER A 42 7.97 9.71 6.03
CA SER A 42 6.77 10.12 6.77
C SER A 42 5.56 10.36 5.86
N ILE A 43 5.76 11.04 4.71
CA ILE A 43 4.70 11.26 3.72
C ILE A 43 4.23 9.93 3.13
N SER A 44 5.16 9.05 2.75
CA SER A 44 4.86 7.74 2.20
C SER A 44 4.09 6.87 3.19
N GLU A 45 4.45 6.91 4.48
CA GLU A 45 3.77 6.20 5.55
C GLU A 45 2.32 6.68 5.73
N ASN A 46 2.11 8.00 5.72
CA ASN A 46 0.76 8.57 5.84
C ASN A 46 -0.11 8.22 4.64
N LEU A 47 0.46 8.25 3.42
CA LEU A 47 -0.24 7.85 2.20
C LEU A 47 -0.60 6.36 2.20
N ALA A 48 0.35 5.49 2.54
CA ALA A 48 0.11 4.05 2.61
C ALA A 48 -0.92 3.70 3.69
N THR A 49 -0.86 4.37 4.85
CA THR A 49 -1.87 4.23 5.91
C THR A 49 -3.25 4.68 5.41
N GLY A 50 -3.32 5.79 4.67
CA GLY A 50 -4.55 6.28 4.05
C GLY A 50 -5.14 5.25 3.08
N TYR A 51 -4.32 4.71 2.18
CA TYR A 51 -4.73 3.65 1.25
C TYR A 51 -5.18 2.38 1.98
N ALA A 52 -4.49 1.95 3.03
CA ALA A 52 -4.87 0.76 3.78
C ALA A 52 -6.22 0.92 4.50
N LYS A 53 -6.50 2.13 5.02
CA LYS A 53 -7.81 2.46 5.60
C LYS A 53 -8.92 2.49 4.54
N MET A 54 -8.66 3.09 3.37
CA MET A 54 -9.61 3.12 2.26
C MET A 54 -9.91 1.70 1.78
N LEU A 55 -8.86 0.91 1.50
CA LEU A 55 -8.96 -0.49 1.13
C LEU A 55 -9.78 -1.29 2.16
N SER A 56 -9.53 -1.11 3.45
CA SER A 56 -10.31 -1.81 4.49
C SER A 56 -11.80 -1.45 4.41
N GLY A 57 -12.11 -0.16 4.20
CA GLY A 57 -13.47 0.31 3.96
C GLY A 57 -14.10 -0.29 2.71
N ASP A 58 -13.37 -0.32 1.59
CA ASP A 58 -13.84 -0.90 0.33
C ASP A 58 -14.11 -2.40 0.47
N MET A 59 -13.26 -3.14 1.19
CA MET A 59 -13.47 -4.56 1.47
C MET A 59 -14.71 -4.79 2.33
N ILE A 60 -14.97 -3.95 3.33
CA ILE A 60 -16.20 -4.01 4.13
C ILE A 60 -17.42 -3.70 3.26
N GLY A 61 -17.39 -2.62 2.48
CA GLY A 61 -18.47 -2.24 1.57
C GLY A 61 -18.76 -3.28 0.48
N LEU A 62 -17.73 -3.97 -0.02
CA LEU A 62 -17.86 -5.07 -0.96
C LEU A 62 -18.75 -6.19 -0.42
N VAL A 63 -18.68 -6.49 0.88
CA VAL A 63 -19.57 -7.48 1.51
C VAL A 63 -21.03 -7.05 1.37
N GLU A 64 -21.34 -5.79 1.67
CA GLU A 64 -22.70 -5.25 1.58
C GLU A 64 -23.23 -5.26 0.14
N LEU A 65 -22.38 -4.90 -0.83
CA LEU A 65 -22.71 -4.95 -2.25
C LEU A 65 -22.99 -6.37 -2.73
N LEU A 66 -22.15 -7.34 -2.31
CA LEU A 66 -22.32 -8.75 -2.65
C LEU A 66 -23.61 -9.33 -2.04
N GLU A 67 -23.94 -8.98 -0.79
CA GLU A 67 -25.20 -9.39 -0.16
C GLU A 67 -26.42 -8.79 -0.84
N ARG A 68 -26.34 -7.52 -1.25
CA ARG A 68 -27.42 -6.85 -1.99
C ARG A 68 -27.65 -7.53 -3.35
N ALA A 69 -26.57 -7.82 -4.07
CA ALA A 69 -26.63 -8.53 -5.35
C ALA A 69 -27.19 -9.94 -5.19
N GLU A 70 -26.80 -10.66 -4.13
CA GLU A 70 -27.29 -12.01 -3.82
C GLU A 70 -28.80 -12.04 -3.53
N LYS A 71 -29.35 -11.05 -2.82
CA LYS A 71 -30.81 -10.92 -2.60
C LYS A 71 -31.60 -10.82 -3.92
N LYS A 72 -30.97 -10.25 -4.95
CA LYS A 72 -31.50 -10.20 -6.32
C LYS A 72 -30.98 -11.33 -7.21
N ASN A 73 -30.40 -12.37 -6.63
CA ASN A 73 -29.86 -13.54 -7.32
C ASN A 73 -28.84 -13.20 -8.43
N PHE A 74 -28.08 -12.12 -8.24
CA PHE A 74 -27.13 -11.56 -9.20
C PHE A 74 -27.75 -11.21 -10.57
N ALA A 75 -29.06 -10.91 -10.58
CA ALA A 75 -29.80 -10.64 -11.81
C ALA A 75 -29.67 -9.19 -12.30
N ASP A 76 -29.25 -8.26 -11.43
CA ASP A 76 -29.14 -6.83 -11.72
C ASP A 76 -27.72 -6.48 -12.17
N VAL A 77 -27.58 -6.04 -13.42
CA VAL A 77 -26.29 -5.64 -14.01
C VAL A 77 -25.68 -4.45 -13.28
N ASN A 78 -26.50 -3.53 -12.74
CA ASN A 78 -26.00 -2.36 -12.04
C ASN A 78 -25.34 -2.73 -10.70
N ASP A 79 -25.86 -3.75 -10.02
CA ASP A 79 -25.24 -4.25 -8.80
C ASP A 79 -23.89 -4.90 -9.09
N LEU A 80 -23.78 -5.65 -10.20
CA LEU A 80 -22.51 -6.22 -10.64
C LEU A 80 -21.48 -5.14 -11.00
N TRP A 81 -21.91 -4.07 -11.69
CA TRP A 81 -21.07 -2.88 -11.94
C TRP A 81 -20.61 -2.20 -10.66
N GLY A 82 -21.50 -2.06 -9.67
CA GLY A 82 -21.13 -1.50 -8.37
C GLY A 82 -20.02 -2.31 -7.67
N ILE A 83 -20.12 -3.64 -7.72
CA ILE A 83 -19.08 -4.53 -7.17
C ILE A 83 -17.77 -4.40 -7.95
N TYR A 84 -17.83 -4.35 -9.28
CA TYR A 84 -16.65 -4.15 -10.13
C TYR A 84 -15.92 -2.85 -9.80
N LEU A 85 -16.65 -1.74 -9.61
CA LEU A 85 -16.03 -0.46 -9.28
C LEU A 85 -15.36 -0.50 -7.90
N ALA A 86 -16.01 -1.07 -6.89
CA ALA A 86 -15.42 -1.22 -5.56
C ALA A 86 -14.17 -2.14 -5.58
N LEU A 87 -14.18 -3.20 -6.38
CA LEU A 87 -13.00 -4.06 -6.60
C LEU A 87 -11.84 -3.29 -7.25
N LYS A 88 -12.15 -2.44 -8.22
CA LYS A 88 -11.14 -1.61 -8.91
C LYS A 88 -10.49 -0.65 -7.93
N ASP A 89 -11.28 0.03 -7.11
CA ASP A 89 -10.75 0.96 -6.12
C ASP A 89 -9.89 0.22 -5.09
N ALA A 90 -10.37 -0.93 -4.57
CA ALA A 90 -9.61 -1.77 -3.66
C ALA A 90 -8.26 -2.23 -4.26
N GLU A 91 -8.25 -2.69 -5.52
CA GLU A 91 -7.03 -3.10 -6.22
C GLU A 91 -6.03 -1.94 -6.36
N LEU A 92 -6.51 -0.75 -6.74
CA LEU A 92 -5.68 0.45 -6.86
C LEU A 92 -5.07 0.87 -5.52
N MET A 93 -5.82 0.80 -4.43
CA MET A 93 -5.31 1.08 -3.08
C MET A 93 -4.23 0.07 -2.68
N ALA A 94 -4.48 -1.22 -2.94
CA ALA A 94 -3.50 -2.28 -2.68
C ALA A 94 -2.21 -2.07 -3.48
N GLN A 95 -2.32 -1.74 -4.78
CA GLN A 95 -1.18 -1.39 -5.62
C GLN A 95 -0.45 -0.14 -5.12
N GLY A 96 -1.17 0.87 -4.66
CA GLY A 96 -0.61 2.09 -4.06
C GLY A 96 0.27 1.79 -2.85
N ILE A 97 -0.18 0.90 -1.96
CA ILE A 97 0.61 0.44 -0.81
C ILE A 97 1.87 -0.29 -1.27
N LEU A 98 1.76 -1.20 -2.24
CA LEU A 98 2.91 -1.93 -2.79
C LEU A 98 3.95 -1.00 -3.44
N ASN A 99 3.49 0.01 -4.19
CA ASN A 99 4.37 1.00 -4.81
C ASN A 99 5.12 1.85 -3.77
N LEU A 100 4.49 2.12 -2.62
CA LEU A 100 5.09 2.86 -1.53
C LEU A 100 5.96 2.00 -0.62
N ASN A 101 5.84 0.66 -0.66
CA ASN A 101 6.54 -0.28 0.22
C ASN A 101 8.05 0.00 0.39
N PRO A 102 8.83 0.31 -0.68
CA PRO A 102 10.26 0.61 -0.54
C PRO A 102 10.58 1.90 0.24
N LEU A 103 9.58 2.76 0.44
CA LEU A 103 9.70 4.07 1.09
C LEU A 103 9.09 4.08 2.50
N LEU A 104 8.49 2.98 2.95
CA LEU A 104 7.86 2.90 4.27
C LEU A 104 8.89 2.73 5.38
N LYS A 105 8.41 2.82 6.63
CA LYS A 105 9.23 2.43 7.79
C LYS A 105 9.48 0.92 7.78
N ASN A 106 10.66 0.51 8.23
CA ASN A 106 11.04 -0.91 8.32
C ASN A 106 10.00 -1.74 9.07
N GLU A 107 9.43 -1.21 10.16
CA GLU A 107 8.37 -1.88 10.94
C GLU A 107 7.14 -2.21 10.09
N THR A 108 6.67 -1.26 9.27
CA THR A 108 5.53 -1.45 8.36
C THR A 108 5.87 -2.46 7.27
N VAL A 109 7.06 -2.38 6.68
CA VAL A 109 7.55 -3.36 5.69
C VAL A 109 7.62 -4.76 6.29
N ASP A 110 8.12 -4.89 7.52
CA ASP A 110 8.21 -6.16 8.24
C ASP A 110 6.82 -6.74 8.56
N ILE A 111 5.81 -5.90 8.80
CA ILE A 111 4.43 -6.34 8.98
C ILE A 111 3.83 -6.86 7.68
N LEU A 112 4.02 -6.12 6.57
CA LEU A 112 3.48 -6.50 5.26
C LEU A 112 4.14 -7.75 4.69
N SER A 113 5.46 -7.90 4.85
CA SER A 113 6.23 -9.05 4.35
C SER A 113 5.86 -10.37 5.02
N LYS A 114 5.25 -10.33 6.22
CA LYS A 114 4.72 -11.52 6.91
C LYS A 114 3.40 -12.02 6.33
N THR A 115 2.83 -11.31 5.36
CA THR A 115 1.56 -11.65 4.74
C THR A 115 1.72 -12.02 3.28
N ARG A 116 0.61 -12.39 2.65
CA ARG A 116 0.53 -12.60 1.20
C ARG A 116 -0.05 -11.37 0.50
N PHE A 117 0.33 -10.16 0.92
CA PHE A 117 -0.30 -8.92 0.44
C PHE A 117 -0.19 -8.70 -1.08
N GLU A 118 0.95 -9.06 -1.68
CA GLU A 118 1.08 -9.04 -3.15
C GLU A 118 0.08 -9.99 -3.83
N VAL A 119 -0.08 -11.20 -3.28
CA VAL A 119 -1.05 -12.17 -3.78
C VAL A 119 -2.48 -11.69 -3.54
N PHE A 120 -2.73 -10.96 -2.45
CA PHE A 120 -4.04 -10.34 -2.18
C PHE A 120 -4.41 -9.36 -3.28
N ARG A 121 -3.49 -8.48 -3.68
CA ARG A 121 -3.70 -7.57 -4.81
C ARG A 121 -4.00 -8.32 -6.10
N GLU A 122 -3.27 -9.39 -6.40
CA GLU A 122 -3.52 -10.19 -7.61
C GLU A 122 -4.86 -10.93 -7.56
N ASP A 123 -5.30 -11.43 -6.40
CA ASP A 123 -6.64 -12.02 -6.27
C ASP A 123 -7.73 -10.97 -6.49
N LEU A 124 -7.61 -9.75 -5.94
CA LEU A 124 -8.53 -8.65 -6.23
C LEU A 124 -8.58 -8.32 -7.73
N ARG A 125 -7.42 -8.27 -8.39
CA ARG A 125 -7.32 -8.03 -9.82
C ARG A 125 -7.98 -9.13 -10.64
N GLN A 126 -7.81 -10.39 -10.25
CA GLN A 126 -8.49 -11.50 -10.90
C GLN A 126 -10.01 -11.37 -10.73
N ARG A 127 -10.48 -11.06 -9.53
CA ARG A 127 -11.91 -10.84 -9.25
C ARG A 127 -12.49 -9.69 -10.04
N LEU A 128 -11.71 -8.63 -10.29
CA LEU A 128 -12.10 -7.53 -11.15
C LEU A 128 -12.41 -8.04 -12.58
N PHE A 129 -11.56 -8.91 -13.13
CA PHE A 129 -11.80 -9.53 -14.45
C PHE A 129 -13.02 -10.45 -14.43
N ASP A 130 -13.14 -11.32 -13.41
CA ASP A 130 -14.29 -12.21 -13.25
C ASP A 130 -15.62 -11.41 -13.25
N PHE A 131 -15.66 -10.29 -12.52
CA PHE A 131 -16.84 -9.43 -12.47
C PHE A 131 -17.12 -8.69 -13.78
N SER A 132 -16.07 -8.32 -14.53
CA SER A 132 -16.25 -7.81 -15.90
C SER A 132 -16.95 -8.83 -16.79
N ASP A 133 -16.56 -10.10 -16.69
CA ASP A 133 -17.18 -11.20 -17.43
C ASP A 133 -18.61 -11.47 -16.97
N TYR A 134 -18.88 -11.42 -15.65
CA TYR A 134 -20.24 -11.55 -15.12
C TYR A 134 -21.17 -10.43 -15.61
N ILE A 135 -20.68 -9.19 -15.65
CA ILE A 135 -21.42 -8.05 -16.21
C ILE A 135 -21.75 -8.29 -17.68
N ASN A 136 -20.76 -8.72 -18.47
CA ASN A 136 -20.94 -8.99 -19.90
C ASN A 136 -21.94 -10.13 -20.15
N ASN A 137 -21.80 -11.23 -19.42
CA ASN A 137 -22.72 -12.36 -19.50
C ASN A 137 -24.14 -11.95 -19.13
N ARG A 138 -24.30 -11.24 -18.01
CA ARG A 138 -25.61 -10.78 -17.55
C ARG A 138 -26.26 -9.81 -18.52
N SER A 139 -25.48 -8.90 -19.11
CA SER A 139 -25.95 -7.94 -20.14
C SER A 139 -26.43 -8.64 -21.42
N LYS A 140 -25.89 -9.83 -21.72
CA LYS A 140 -26.31 -10.70 -22.83
C LYS A 140 -27.45 -11.67 -22.44
N GLY A 141 -27.97 -11.58 -21.22
CA GLY A 141 -29.00 -12.50 -20.70
C GLY A 141 -28.48 -13.89 -20.33
N LEU A 142 -27.16 -14.10 -20.30
CA LEU A 142 -26.54 -15.36 -19.93
C LEU A 142 -26.48 -15.52 -18.40
N PRO A 143 -26.44 -16.77 -17.91
CA PRO A 143 -26.23 -17.03 -16.48
C PRO A 143 -24.82 -16.62 -16.04
N VAL A 144 -24.70 -16.25 -14.76
CA VAL A 144 -23.41 -15.96 -14.08
C VAL A 144 -23.12 -17.06 -13.08
N ASP A 145 -21.85 -17.35 -12.83
CA ASP A 145 -21.44 -18.33 -11.83
C ASP A 145 -21.63 -17.75 -10.42
N LYS A 146 -22.62 -18.27 -9.69
CA LYS A 146 -22.99 -17.78 -8.36
C LYS A 146 -22.16 -18.43 -7.26
N GLU A 147 -21.58 -19.59 -7.53
CA GLU A 147 -20.85 -20.36 -6.52
C GLU A 147 -19.50 -19.71 -6.25
N GLU A 148 -18.80 -19.27 -7.30
CA GLU A 148 -17.54 -18.55 -7.14
C GLU A 148 -17.73 -17.19 -6.46
N ILE A 149 -18.79 -16.45 -6.81
CA ILE A 149 -19.12 -15.17 -6.17
C ILE A 149 -19.40 -15.35 -4.67
N LYS A 150 -20.13 -16.42 -4.30
CA LYS A 150 -20.39 -16.74 -2.89
C LYS A 150 -19.12 -17.05 -2.12
N LYS A 151 -18.24 -17.89 -2.67
CA LYS A 151 -16.93 -18.20 -2.07
C LYS A 151 -16.08 -16.94 -1.88
N PHE A 152 -16.08 -16.04 -2.86
CA PHE A 152 -15.39 -14.77 -2.75
C PHE A 152 -15.95 -13.90 -1.61
N LYS A 153 -17.27 -13.75 -1.51
CA LYS A 153 -17.93 -13.04 -0.40
C LYS A 153 -17.55 -13.60 0.97
N GLU A 154 -17.51 -14.93 1.11
CA GLU A 154 -17.13 -15.60 2.36
C GLU A 154 -15.67 -15.33 2.74
N LYS A 155 -14.75 -15.32 1.78
CA LYS A 155 -13.35 -14.93 2.02
C LYS A 155 -13.25 -13.53 2.60
N ILE A 156 -13.98 -12.56 2.02
CA ILE A 156 -13.96 -11.17 2.51
C ILE A 156 -14.54 -11.08 3.93
N LYS A 157 -15.68 -11.74 4.18
CA LYS A 157 -16.29 -11.78 5.53
C LYS A 157 -15.36 -12.36 6.59
N LYS A 158 -14.68 -13.46 6.26
CA LYS A 158 -13.74 -14.14 7.17
C LYS A 158 -12.50 -13.29 7.45
N ALA A 159 -12.09 -12.46 6.48
CA ALA A 159 -10.94 -11.57 6.65
C ALA A 159 -11.15 -10.58 7.78
N GLN A 160 -12.38 -10.08 8.00
CA GLN A 160 -12.71 -9.10 9.05
C GLN A 160 -11.74 -7.90 9.00
N PHE A 161 -11.81 -7.13 7.91
CA PHE A 161 -10.97 -5.94 7.76
C PHE A 161 -11.28 -4.89 8.84
N PRO A 162 -10.27 -4.17 9.37
CA PRO A 162 -10.47 -3.19 10.42
C PRO A 162 -11.23 -1.96 9.92
N THR A 163 -12.07 -1.39 10.77
CA THR A 163 -12.70 -0.08 10.51
C THR A 163 -11.68 1.06 10.67
N GLN A 164 -12.01 2.27 10.22
CA GLN A 164 -11.09 3.41 10.24
C GLN A 164 -10.61 3.79 11.65
N ASP A 165 -11.46 3.62 12.65
CA ASP A 165 -11.21 3.87 14.07
C ASP A 165 -10.43 2.75 14.75
N GLN A 166 -10.53 1.52 14.23
CA GLN A 166 -9.85 0.33 14.76
C GLN A 166 -8.56 -0.01 13.99
N PHE A 167 -8.18 0.80 13.02
CA PHE A 167 -7.07 0.50 12.12
C PHE A 167 -5.72 0.49 12.86
N SER A 168 -5.02 -0.63 12.72
CA SER A 168 -3.57 -0.75 12.87
C SER A 168 -3.00 -1.58 11.72
N TRP A 169 -1.70 -1.42 11.43
CA TRP A 169 -1.05 -2.23 10.39
C TRP A 169 -1.05 -3.72 10.74
N GLU A 170 -0.97 -4.06 12.04
CA GLU A 170 -1.04 -5.43 12.52
C GLU A 170 -2.42 -6.05 12.29
N GLU A 171 -3.50 -5.33 12.58
CA GLU A 171 -4.85 -5.87 12.37
C GLU A 171 -5.18 -5.96 10.89
N PHE A 172 -4.74 -4.97 10.10
CA PHE A 172 -4.85 -5.02 8.65
C PHE A 172 -4.10 -6.24 8.07
N SER A 173 -2.86 -6.46 8.51
CA SER A 173 -2.03 -7.62 8.15
C SER A 173 -2.67 -8.95 8.55
N ALA A 174 -3.27 -9.00 9.75
CA ALA A 174 -4.01 -10.16 10.21
C ALA A 174 -5.26 -10.41 9.34
N ALA A 175 -5.98 -9.37 8.93
CA ALA A 175 -7.14 -9.48 8.05
C ALA A 175 -6.76 -10.06 6.67
N VAL A 176 -5.70 -9.53 6.05
CA VAL A 176 -5.13 -10.07 4.80
C VAL A 176 -4.74 -11.53 4.97
N SER A 177 -4.16 -11.90 6.12
CA SER A 177 -3.81 -13.30 6.40
C SER A 177 -5.04 -14.20 6.54
N ARG A 178 -6.10 -13.71 7.22
CA ARG A 178 -7.38 -14.43 7.37
C ARG A 178 -8.10 -14.62 6.05
N TYR A 179 -7.98 -13.66 5.12
CA TYR A 179 -8.54 -13.73 3.77
C TYR A 179 -8.14 -15.02 3.01
N PHE A 180 -6.92 -15.50 3.25
CA PHE A 180 -6.37 -16.72 2.61
C PHE A 180 -6.43 -17.98 3.47
N LYS A 181 -6.97 -17.90 4.69
CA LYS A 181 -7.16 -19.10 5.51
C LYS A 181 -8.37 -19.87 4.98
N ASN A 182 -8.16 -21.12 4.59
CA ASN A 182 -9.22 -22.08 4.25
C ASN A 182 -10.22 -22.21 5.39
#